data_AF-A0A2K8M9F1-F1
#
_entry.id   AF-A0A2K8M9F1-F1
#
_cell.length_a   1.000
_cell.length_b   1.000
_cell.length_c   1.000
_cell.angle_alpha   90.00
_cell.angle_beta   90.00
_cell.angle_gamma   90.00
#
_symmetry.space_group_name_H-M   'P 1'
#
loop_
_entity.id
_entity.type
_entity.pdbx_description
1 polymer ?
#
loop_
_entity_poly.entity_id
_entity_poly.type
_entity_poly.pdbx_seq_one_letter_code
_entity_poly.pdbx_strand_id
1 'polypeptide(L)'
;MIDDLVDILYPWPDAEDLVDGDEDALDAWRDDVADQRREFEQTLRLAEEHADGDWDPVLTEINAAQREIRAAEARKRMLVAYGREFIKPQPYQLKDLAAAAGMSISGTRSSYTVEDIAAVARRIGRQPRFRTDDTGE
;
A
#
# COMPACT_ATOMS: atom_id res chain seq x y z
N MET A 1 -6.27 2.01 26.11
CA MET A 1 -6.17 1.06 24.98
C MET A 1 -6.62 1.70 23.68
N ILE A 2 -7.90 2.05 23.50
CA ILE A 2 -8.35 2.75 22.27
C ILE A 2 -7.60 4.07 22.10
N ASP A 3 -7.48 4.88 23.15
CA ASP A 3 -6.74 6.16 23.09
C ASP A 3 -5.27 5.96 22.70
N ASP A 4 -4.59 4.95 23.24
CA ASP A 4 -3.20 4.61 22.89
C ASP A 4 -3.07 4.20 21.41
N LEU A 5 -4.07 3.49 20.88
CA LEU A 5 -4.11 3.06 19.48
C LEU A 5 -4.35 4.26 18.54
N VAL A 6 -5.21 5.21 18.94
CA VAL A 6 -5.39 6.49 18.24
C VAL A 6 -4.07 7.27 18.22
N ASP A 7 -3.34 7.31 19.33
CA ASP A 7 -2.03 7.98 19.41
C ASP A 7 -0.97 7.35 18.49
N ILE A 8 -0.97 6.02 18.36
CA ILE A 8 -0.03 5.31 17.48
C ILE A 8 -0.37 5.51 16.00
N LEU A 9 -1.65 5.42 15.63
CA LEU A 9 -2.07 5.43 14.23
C LEU A 9 -2.26 6.85 13.66
N TYR A 10 -2.54 7.82 14.52
CA TYR A 10 -2.76 9.22 14.16
C TYR A 10 -1.98 10.14 15.12
N PRO A 11 -0.64 10.15 15.04
CA PRO A 11 0.19 11.01 15.88
C PRO A 11 -0.07 12.49 15.59
N TRP A 12 0.08 13.33 16.61
CA TRP A 12 -0.04 14.78 16.44
C TRP A 12 1.10 15.31 15.56
N PRO A 13 0.78 16.19 14.59
CA PRO A 13 1.79 16.88 13.81
C PRO A 13 2.68 17.81 14.65
N ASP A 14 3.98 17.72 14.43
CA ASP A 14 4.95 18.65 14.98
C ASP A 14 5.40 19.67 13.92
N ALA A 15 5.82 20.85 14.37
CA ALA A 15 6.33 21.90 13.48
C ALA A 15 7.54 21.44 12.64
N GLU A 16 8.29 20.47 13.16
CA GLU A 16 9.45 19.86 12.49
C GLU A 16 9.06 19.01 11.28
N ASP A 17 7.81 18.57 11.19
CA ASP A 17 7.30 17.77 10.07
C ASP A 17 6.93 18.65 8.85
N LEU A 18 6.85 19.96 9.02
CA LEU A 18 6.55 20.90 7.94
C LEU A 18 7.79 21.28 7.15
N VAL A 19 7.67 21.25 5.82
CA VAL A 19 8.76 21.62 4.89
C VAL A 19 9.16 23.10 5.03
N ASP A 20 8.20 23.98 5.35
CA ASP A 20 8.39 25.44 5.36
C ASP A 20 8.09 26.12 6.71
N GLY A 21 7.72 25.36 7.76
CA GLY A 21 7.47 25.90 9.11
C GLY A 21 6.30 26.90 9.22
N ASP A 22 5.34 26.83 8.29
CA ASP A 22 4.16 27.68 8.26
C ASP A 22 3.20 27.31 9.41
N GLU A 23 3.02 28.22 10.37
CA GLU A 23 2.17 28.01 11.55
C GLU A 23 0.68 27.83 11.18
N ASP A 24 0.18 28.55 10.18
CA ASP A 24 -1.21 28.41 9.72
C ASP A 24 -1.41 27.02 9.06
N ALA A 25 -0.41 26.53 8.33
CA ALA A 25 -0.42 25.19 7.77
C ALA A 25 -0.33 24.10 8.86
N LEU A 26 0.41 24.35 9.94
CA LEU A 26 0.49 23.45 11.09
C LEU A 26 -0.85 23.32 11.80
N ASP A 27 -1.52 24.44 12.05
CA ASP A 27 -2.81 24.47 12.72
C ASP A 27 -3.88 23.80 11.88
N ALA A 28 -3.94 24.07 10.58
CA ALA A 28 -4.86 23.39 9.66
C ALA A 28 -4.62 21.87 9.63
N TRP A 29 -3.37 21.43 9.60
CA TRP A 29 -3.04 20.01 9.64
C TRP A 29 -3.38 19.36 10.99
N ARG A 30 -3.17 20.06 12.10
CA ARG A 30 -3.57 19.59 13.43
C ARG A 30 -5.08 19.45 13.55
N ASP A 31 -5.85 20.37 12.99
CA ASP A 31 -7.31 20.25 12.93
C ASP A 31 -7.74 19.02 12.11
N ASP A 32 -7.14 18.80 10.94
CA ASP A 32 -7.39 17.60 10.13
C ASP A 32 -7.03 16.30 10.87
N VAL A 33 -5.95 16.29 11.65
CA VAL A 33 -5.57 15.13 12.47
C VAL A 33 -6.51 14.98 13.66
N ALA A 34 -6.96 16.06 14.29
CA ALA A 34 -7.95 16.01 15.36
C ALA A 34 -9.27 15.38 14.89
N ASP A 35 -9.70 15.71 13.67
CA ASP A 35 -10.89 15.12 13.05
C ASP A 35 -10.70 13.62 12.79
N GLN A 36 -9.60 13.22 12.15
CA GLN A 36 -9.28 11.81 11.91
C GLN A 36 -9.21 11.00 13.21
N ARG A 37 -8.59 11.55 14.25
CA ARG A 37 -8.49 10.91 15.57
C ARG A 37 -9.87 10.67 16.17
N ARG A 38 -10.76 11.67 16.14
CA ARG A 38 -12.13 11.55 16.67
C ARG A 38 -12.95 10.53 15.90
N GLU A 39 -12.89 10.55 14.56
CA GLU A 39 -13.61 9.61 13.71
C GLU A 39 -13.16 8.16 13.93
N PHE A 40 -11.85 7.96 14.02
CA PHE A 40 -11.27 6.64 14.26
C PHE A 40 -11.61 6.11 15.66
N GLU A 41 -11.47 6.94 16.69
CA GLU A 41 -11.86 6.60 18.06
C GLU A 41 -13.34 6.21 18.15
N GLN A 42 -14.23 6.99 17.51
CA GLN A 42 -15.65 6.68 17.47
C GLN A 42 -15.92 5.35 16.77
N THR A 43 -15.23 5.08 15.66
CA THR A 43 -15.35 3.82 14.93
C THR A 43 -14.97 2.62 15.80
N LEU A 44 -13.86 2.72 16.52
CA LEU A 44 -13.40 1.66 17.43
C LEU A 44 -14.38 1.46 18.59
N ARG A 45 -14.88 2.53 19.20
CA ARG A 45 -15.86 2.44 20.29
C ARG A 45 -17.19 1.81 19.85
N LEU A 46 -17.65 2.14 18.63
CA LEU A 46 -18.83 1.50 18.05
C LEU A 46 -18.58 0.01 17.75
N ALA A 47 -17.41 -0.33 17.22
CA ALA A 47 -17.05 -1.73 16.98
C ALA A 47 -16.98 -2.53 18.28
N GLU A 48 -16.45 -1.95 19.35
CA GLU A 48 -16.44 -2.55 20.70
C GLU A 48 -17.86 -2.79 21.23
N GLU A 49 -18.74 -1.79 21.10
CA GLU A 49 -20.14 -1.89 21.56
C GLU A 49 -20.92 -2.99 20.83
N HIS A 50 -20.65 -3.20 19.54
CA HIS A 50 -21.34 -4.18 18.70
C HIS A 50 -20.67 -5.56 18.68
N ALA A 51 -19.52 -5.71 19.33
CA ALA A 51 -18.80 -6.98 19.35
C ALA A 51 -19.38 -7.97 20.36
N ASP A 52 -19.50 -9.24 19.96
CA ASP A 52 -19.93 -10.35 20.83
C ASP A 52 -18.81 -10.81 21.82
N GLY A 53 -17.99 -9.88 22.31
CA GLY A 53 -17.01 -10.10 23.38
C GLY A 53 -15.62 -10.62 22.99
N ASP A 54 -15.41 -11.05 21.74
CA ASP A 54 -14.11 -11.55 21.22
C ASP A 54 -13.41 -10.57 20.26
N TRP A 55 -13.88 -9.32 20.20
CA TRP A 55 -13.26 -8.31 19.35
C TRP A 55 -12.05 -7.69 20.06
N ASP A 56 -10.91 -7.72 19.36
CA ASP A 56 -9.66 -7.09 19.80
C ASP A 56 -9.28 -5.98 18.80
N PRO A 57 -9.24 -4.71 19.24
CA PRO A 57 -8.89 -3.59 18.37
C PRO A 57 -7.46 -3.67 17.85
N VAL A 58 -6.51 -4.13 18.67
CA VAL A 58 -5.10 -4.23 18.28
C VAL A 58 -4.91 -5.29 17.20
N LEU A 59 -5.50 -6.47 17.39
CA LEU A 59 -5.45 -7.52 16.36
C LEU A 59 -6.20 -7.09 15.09
N THR A 60 -7.28 -6.33 15.22
CA THR A 60 -8.01 -5.77 14.08
C THR A 60 -7.11 -4.85 13.23
N GLU A 61 -6.40 -3.92 13.88
CA GLU A 61 -5.51 -2.99 13.20
C GLU A 61 -4.23 -3.64 12.65
N ILE A 62 -3.66 -4.62 13.35
CA ILE A 62 -2.54 -5.42 12.80
C ILE A 62 -2.99 -6.15 11.52
N ASN A 63 -4.19 -6.71 11.51
CA ASN A 63 -4.75 -7.35 10.33
C ASN A 63 -5.02 -6.35 9.20
N ALA A 64 -5.45 -5.13 9.52
CA ALA A 64 -5.60 -4.04 8.55
C ALA A 64 -4.25 -3.68 7.91
N ALA A 65 -3.24 -3.40 8.72
CA ALA A 65 -1.88 -3.13 8.26
C ALA A 65 -1.31 -4.27 7.40
N GLN A 66 -1.55 -5.53 7.78
CA GLN A 66 -1.15 -6.68 6.97
C GLN A 66 -1.86 -6.73 5.62
N ARG A 67 -3.15 -6.38 5.55
CA ARG A 67 -3.87 -6.28 4.27
C ARG A 67 -3.27 -5.17 3.39
N GLU A 68 -2.92 -4.04 3.98
CA GLU A 68 -2.29 -2.92 3.26
C GLU A 68 -0.91 -3.30 2.71
N ILE A 69 -0.07 -3.95 3.52
CA ILE A 69 1.24 -4.46 3.08
C ILE A 69 1.07 -5.40 1.88
N ARG A 70 0.17 -6.40 1.98
CA ARG A 70 -0.09 -7.34 0.89
C ARG A 70 -0.63 -6.65 -0.36
N ALA A 71 -1.50 -5.65 -0.20
CA ALA A 71 -2.04 -4.88 -1.30
C ALA A 71 -0.95 -4.04 -1.99
N ALA A 72 -0.06 -3.42 -1.21
CA ALA A 72 1.09 -2.67 -1.71
C ALA A 72 2.07 -3.59 -2.45
N GLU A 73 2.34 -4.79 -1.93
CA GLU A 73 3.17 -5.80 -2.58
C GLU A 73 2.57 -6.29 -3.90
N ALA A 74 1.26 -6.57 -3.92
CA ALA A 74 0.55 -6.95 -5.15
C ALA A 74 0.61 -5.81 -6.18
N ARG A 75 0.42 -4.56 -5.76
CA ARG A 75 0.57 -3.38 -6.62
C ARG A 75 1.98 -3.28 -7.18
N LYS A 76 3.00 -3.47 -6.35
CA LYS A 76 4.41 -3.48 -6.76
C LYS A 76 4.67 -4.52 -7.84
N ARG A 77 4.20 -5.77 -7.65
CA ARG A 77 4.32 -6.84 -8.66
C ARG A 77 3.64 -6.49 -9.98
N MET A 78 2.43 -5.94 -9.93
CA MET A 78 1.73 -5.48 -11.14
C MET A 78 2.50 -4.37 -11.87
N LEU A 79 3.12 -3.43 -11.14
CA LEU A 79 3.92 -2.36 -11.74
C LEU A 79 5.21 -2.90 -12.38
N VAL A 80 5.87 -3.87 -11.75
CA VAL A 80 7.02 -4.56 -12.35
C VAL A 80 6.61 -5.29 -13.63
N ALA A 81 5.52 -6.07 -13.59
CA ALA A 81 4.96 -6.75 -14.77
C ALA A 81 4.60 -5.74 -15.88
N TYR A 82 3.96 -4.62 -15.54
CA TYR A 82 3.62 -3.56 -16.48
C TYR A 82 4.87 -2.98 -17.16
N GLY A 83 5.84 -2.52 -16.37
CA GLY A 83 7.09 -1.96 -16.86
C GLY A 83 7.88 -2.94 -17.72
N ARG A 84 7.83 -4.23 -17.36
CA ARG A 84 8.58 -5.28 -18.03
C ARG A 84 7.89 -5.88 -19.25
N GLU A 85 6.56 -5.85 -19.35
CA GLU A 85 5.80 -6.56 -20.40
C GLU A 85 4.95 -5.65 -21.31
N PHE A 86 4.60 -4.43 -20.89
CA PHE A 86 3.63 -3.61 -21.62
C PHE A 86 4.17 -2.27 -22.13
N ILE A 87 5.32 -1.81 -21.64
CA ILE A 87 5.99 -0.60 -22.14
C ILE A 87 6.66 -0.87 -23.51
N LYS A 88 6.50 0.10 -24.43
CA LYS A 88 7.08 0.16 -25.79
C LYS A 88 7.62 1.58 -26.06
N PRO A 89 8.64 1.76 -26.94
CA PRO A 89 9.32 0.73 -27.74
C PRO A 89 10.31 -0.11 -26.94
N GLN A 90 10.93 0.48 -25.90
CA GLN A 90 11.93 -0.18 -25.07
C GLN A 90 11.39 -0.42 -23.67
N PRO A 91 11.31 -1.68 -23.21
CA PRO A 91 10.89 -1.95 -21.84
C PRO A 91 11.98 -1.65 -20.83
N TYR A 92 11.56 -1.40 -19.58
CA TYR A 92 12.48 -1.24 -18.47
C TYR A 92 13.34 -2.50 -18.29
N GLN A 93 14.62 -2.28 -17.97
CA GLN A 93 15.53 -3.36 -17.63
C GLN A 93 15.20 -3.88 -16.24
N LEU A 94 15.40 -5.18 -16.01
CA LEU A 94 15.15 -5.79 -14.70
C LEU A 94 15.95 -5.12 -13.59
N LYS A 95 17.15 -4.61 -13.87
CA LYS A 95 17.98 -3.89 -12.89
C LYS A 95 17.30 -2.61 -12.38
N ASP A 96 16.64 -1.86 -13.25
CA ASP A 96 16.03 -0.58 -12.91
C ASP A 96 14.73 -0.82 -12.13
N LEU A 97 13.95 -1.82 -12.56
CA LEU A 97 12.76 -2.28 -11.84
C LEU A 97 13.11 -2.85 -10.46
N ALA A 98 14.20 -3.61 -10.36
CA ALA A 98 14.68 -4.19 -9.11
C ALA A 98 15.09 -3.09 -8.12
N ALA A 99 15.87 -2.10 -8.58
CA ALA A 99 16.27 -0.96 -7.78
C ALA A 99 15.04 -0.17 -7.27
N ALA A 100 14.07 0.13 -8.15
CA ALA A 100 12.86 0.86 -7.77
C ALA A 100 11.95 0.05 -6.82
N ALA A 101 11.90 -1.27 -6.97
CA ALA A 101 11.07 -2.15 -6.16
C ALA A 101 11.70 -2.54 -4.81
N GLY A 102 12.96 -2.15 -4.56
CA GLY A 102 13.74 -2.58 -3.39
C GLY A 102 13.99 -4.09 -3.39
N MET A 103 14.20 -4.69 -4.57
CA MET A 103 14.35 -6.14 -4.75
C MET A 103 15.69 -6.47 -5.41
N SER A 104 16.15 -7.71 -5.25
CA SER A 104 17.26 -8.21 -6.07
C SER A 104 16.80 -8.43 -7.52
N ILE A 105 17.72 -8.42 -8.48
CA ILE A 105 17.39 -8.71 -9.89
C ILE A 105 16.74 -10.10 -10.02
N SER A 106 17.29 -11.10 -9.32
CA SER A 106 16.75 -12.47 -9.29
C SER A 106 15.32 -12.48 -8.71
N GLY A 107 15.13 -11.83 -7.55
CA GLY A 107 13.82 -11.73 -6.92
C GLY A 107 12.81 -10.94 -7.74
N THR A 108 13.24 -9.94 -8.51
CA THR A 108 12.36 -9.16 -9.39
C THR A 108 11.86 -9.98 -10.57
N ARG A 109 12.69 -10.90 -11.09
CA ARG A 109 12.28 -11.78 -12.19
C ARG A 109 11.23 -12.79 -11.76
N SER A 110 11.31 -13.29 -10.53
CA SER A 110 10.35 -14.27 -9.99
C SER A 110 9.20 -13.64 -9.22
N SER A 111 9.19 -12.32 -9.00
CA SER A 111 8.19 -11.67 -8.15
C SER A 111 6.83 -11.63 -8.80
N TYR A 112 6.73 -11.37 -10.10
CA TYR A 112 5.47 -11.30 -10.81
C TYR A 112 5.21 -12.56 -11.64
N THR A 113 3.94 -12.93 -11.72
CA THR A 113 3.45 -14.19 -12.30
C THR A 113 2.70 -13.95 -13.62
N VAL A 114 2.35 -15.03 -14.31
CA VAL A 114 1.49 -14.95 -15.50
C VAL A 114 0.13 -14.35 -15.16
N GLU A 115 -0.39 -14.64 -13.96
CA GLU A 115 -1.62 -14.08 -13.43
C GLU A 115 -1.52 -12.56 -13.25
N ASP A 116 -0.37 -12.06 -12.77
CA ASP A 116 -0.12 -10.61 -12.64
C ASP A 116 -0.09 -9.93 -14.02
N ILE A 117 0.54 -10.55 -15.02
CA ILE A 117 0.54 -10.07 -16.42
C ILE A 117 -0.90 -10.02 -16.97
N ALA A 118 -1.67 -11.09 -16.77
CA ALA A 118 -3.06 -11.18 -17.22
C ALA A 118 -3.96 -10.14 -16.51
N ALA A 119 -3.73 -9.89 -15.22
CA ALA A 119 -4.44 -8.86 -14.47
C ALA A 119 -4.16 -7.46 -15.01
N VAL A 120 -2.89 -7.16 -15.31
CA VAL A 120 -2.50 -5.89 -15.96
C VAL A 120 -3.18 -5.76 -17.33
N ALA A 121 -3.12 -6.80 -18.16
CA ALA A 121 -3.72 -6.80 -19.49
C ALA A 121 -5.23 -6.48 -19.44
N ARG A 122 -5.97 -7.11 -18.51
CA ARG A 122 -7.39 -6.83 -18.29
C ARG A 122 -7.62 -5.38 -17.86
N ARG A 123 -6.79 -4.85 -16.95
CA ARG A 123 -6.97 -3.51 -16.38
C ARG A 123 -6.70 -2.39 -17.38
N ILE A 124 -5.73 -2.58 -18.30
CA ILE A 124 -5.33 -1.53 -19.25
C ILE A 124 -5.87 -1.76 -20.68
N GLY A 125 -6.59 -2.86 -20.92
CA GLY A 125 -7.16 -3.21 -22.21
C GLY A 125 -6.14 -3.49 -23.32
N ARG A 126 -4.93 -3.96 -22.98
CA ARG A 126 -3.83 -4.20 -23.92
C ARG A 126 -3.18 -5.55 -23.68
N GLN A 127 -2.67 -6.16 -24.74
CA GLN A 127 -1.92 -7.42 -24.66
C GLN A 127 -0.44 -7.15 -24.31
N PRO A 128 0.22 -8.05 -23.58
CA PRO A 128 1.65 -7.94 -23.30
C PRO A 128 2.46 -8.03 -24.60
N ARG A 129 3.68 -7.46 -24.61
CA ARG A 129 4.56 -7.53 -25.78
C ARG A 129 5.02 -8.96 -26.05
N PHE A 130 5.33 -9.71 -24.99
CA PHE A 130 5.74 -11.10 -25.09
C PHE A 130 4.50 -11.94 -24.83
N ARG A 131 4.09 -12.73 -25.83
CA ARG A 131 3.18 -13.83 -25.59
C ARG A 131 3.96 -14.78 -24.67
N THR A 132 3.53 -14.91 -23.42
CA THR A 132 4.06 -15.93 -22.53
C THR A 132 3.53 -17.25 -23.08
N ASP A 133 4.22 -17.80 -24.08
CA ASP A 133 3.98 -19.16 -24.52
C ASP A 133 4.47 -20.08 -23.39
N ASP A 134 3.64 -21.06 -23.05
CA ASP A 134 3.87 -22.09 -22.03
C ASP A 134 5.29 -22.67 -22.08
N THR A 135 5.94 -22.67 -20.93
CA THR A 135 6.93 -23.70 -20.55
C THR A 135 6.39 -24.25 -19.22
N GLY A 136 5.80 -25.43 -19.09
CA GLY A 136 6.13 -26.66 -19.78
C GLY A 136 7.24 -27.40 -19.02
N GLU A 137 6.96 -27.83 -17.79
CA GLU A 137 7.39 -29.10 -17.15
C GLU A 137 6.67 -29.31 -15.81
#